data_AF-A0A0R2K487-F1
#
_entry.id   AF-A0A0R2K487-F1
#
_cell.length_a   1.000
_cell.length_b   1.000
_cell.length_c   1.000
_cell.angle_alpha   90.00
_cell.angle_beta   90.00
_cell.angle_gamma   90.00
#
_symmetry.space_group_name_H-M   'P 1'
#
loop_
_entity.id
_entity.type
_entity.pdbx_description
1 polymer ?
#
loop_
_entity_poly.entity_id
_entity_poly.type
_entity_poly.pdbx_seq_one_letter_code
_entity_poly.pdbx_strand_id
1 'polypeptide(L)'
;MINGDFYRLKHSRGFYLTESILVIFILATVLTGTLTSVSARPSSSAFFNFQMATNGWGSSQAVKLMTSMCSVLVYLTLPLLVMTTGFEFSTGSYKNLLSSGMSRVNYFISKYAVFIVVVLLPYILYYGLIFFVAGFKYHFSPLTGTFILKMGQTVLFQLLLTLGIFSVAILTMFLTFSITTAVITTIVWQFAVATLRMIFVHATWLKFFDFQGTLDTAYFAQFSTLDWGRYLLTAGGTIVICGLLTLYIFKHKNL
;
A
#
# COMPACT_ATOMS: atom_id res chain seq x y z
N MET A 1 20.96 -10.94 -7.64
CA MET A 1 20.26 -10.49 -6.41
C MET A 1 18.76 -10.72 -6.47
N ILE A 2 18.04 -10.19 -7.46
CA ILE A 2 16.58 -10.32 -7.60
C ILE A 2 16.09 -11.77 -7.39
N ASN A 3 16.60 -12.75 -8.14
CA ASN A 3 16.17 -14.15 -8.02
C ASN A 3 16.42 -14.75 -6.62
N GLY A 4 17.48 -14.33 -5.92
CA GLY A 4 17.80 -14.80 -4.58
C GLY A 4 16.89 -14.20 -3.51
N ASP A 5 16.52 -12.92 -3.65
CA ASP A 5 15.57 -12.26 -2.76
C ASP A 5 14.16 -12.84 -2.91
N PHE A 6 13.73 -13.15 -4.15
CA PHE A 6 12.47 -13.86 -4.40
C PHE A 6 12.47 -15.29 -3.86
N TYR A 7 13.57 -16.02 -3.99
CA TYR A 7 13.72 -17.36 -3.46
C TYR A 7 13.58 -17.37 -1.93
N ARG A 8 14.25 -16.43 -1.25
CA ARG A 8 14.14 -16.25 0.20
C ARG A 8 12.73 -15.83 0.62
N LEU A 9 12.07 -14.97 -0.13
CA LEU A 9 10.70 -14.52 0.14
C LEU A 9 9.70 -15.69 0.05
N LYS A 10 9.76 -16.48 -1.02
CA LYS A 10 8.87 -17.64 -1.23
C LYS A 10 9.06 -18.77 -0.19
N HIS A 11 10.23 -18.84 0.44
CA HIS A 11 10.52 -19.83 1.48
C HIS A 11 10.39 -19.28 2.90
N SER A 12 10.04 -17.99 3.06
CA SER A 12 9.88 -17.37 4.37
C SER A 12 8.55 -17.77 5.00
N ARG A 13 8.59 -18.34 6.21
CA ARG A 13 7.39 -18.62 7.02
C ARG A 13 6.56 -17.36 7.30
N GLY A 14 7.23 -16.20 7.35
CA GLY A 14 6.59 -14.92 7.58
C GLY A 14 5.74 -14.43 6.40
N PHE A 15 6.14 -14.74 5.16
CA PHE A 15 5.34 -14.44 3.97
C PHE A 15 4.02 -15.22 3.99
N TYR A 16 4.07 -16.52 4.26
CA TYR A 16 2.84 -17.33 4.36
C TYR A 16 1.95 -16.89 5.53
N LEU A 17 2.53 -16.43 6.64
CA LEU A 17 1.76 -15.91 7.77
C LEU A 17 0.98 -14.65 7.39
N THR A 18 1.62 -13.66 6.74
CA THR A 18 0.92 -12.43 6.32
C THR A 18 -0.17 -12.71 5.30
N GLU A 19 0.08 -13.61 4.34
CA GLU A 19 -0.94 -14.01 3.36
C GLU A 19 -2.09 -14.79 4.00
N SER A 20 -1.82 -15.65 4.98
CA SER A 20 -2.87 -16.37 5.71
C SER A 20 -3.77 -15.41 6.50
N ILE A 21 -3.18 -14.41 7.15
CA ILE A 21 -3.93 -13.36 7.86
C ILE A 21 -4.81 -12.58 6.87
N LEU A 22 -4.28 -12.23 5.69
CA LEU A 22 -5.02 -11.55 4.64
C LEU A 22 -6.24 -12.38 4.19
N VAL A 23 -6.04 -13.68 3.96
CA VAL A 23 -7.12 -14.61 3.58
C VAL A 23 -8.20 -14.67 4.67
N ILE A 24 -7.82 -14.85 5.94
CA ILE A 24 -8.75 -14.91 7.06
C ILE A 24 -9.52 -13.60 7.19
N PHE A 25 -8.85 -12.45 7.03
CA PHE A 25 -9.47 -11.14 7.08
C PHE A 25 -10.54 -10.97 5.98
N ILE A 26 -10.24 -11.37 4.75
CA ILE A 26 -11.19 -11.30 3.62
C ILE A 26 -12.38 -12.22 3.88
N LEU A 27 -12.13 -13.47 4.29
CA LEU A 27 -13.19 -14.42 4.61
C LEU A 27 -14.09 -13.88 5.70
N ALA A 28 -13.53 -13.42 6.83
CA ALA A 28 -14.30 -12.84 7.91
C ALA A 28 -15.18 -11.68 7.43
N THR A 29 -14.59 -10.72 6.71
CA THR A 29 -15.30 -9.53 6.21
C THR A 29 -16.44 -9.87 5.26
N VAL A 30 -16.23 -10.78 4.30
CA VAL A 30 -17.26 -11.18 3.33
C VAL A 30 -18.34 -12.05 4.00
N LEU A 31 -17.97 -12.89 4.97
CA LEU A 31 -18.90 -13.75 5.70
C LEU A 31 -19.79 -12.96 6.65
N THR A 32 -19.25 -11.96 7.36
CA THR A 32 -20.02 -11.10 8.28
C THR A 32 -20.74 -9.96 7.57
N GLY A 33 -20.28 -9.55 6.38
CA GLY A 33 -20.81 -8.36 5.69
C GLY A 33 -20.48 -7.05 6.41
N THR A 34 -19.46 -7.06 7.28
CA THR A 34 -19.06 -5.88 8.07
C THR A 34 -17.86 -5.20 7.43
N LEU A 35 -17.90 -3.88 7.24
CA LEU A 35 -16.76 -3.11 6.76
C LEU A 35 -16.05 -2.43 7.92
N THR A 36 -14.71 -2.52 7.94
CA THR A 36 -13.86 -1.95 8.98
C THR A 36 -12.82 -1.03 8.34
N SER A 37 -12.72 0.21 8.82
CA SER A 37 -11.72 1.16 8.32
C SER A 37 -10.66 1.43 9.37
N VAL A 38 -9.39 1.48 8.96
CA VAL A 38 -8.28 1.86 9.87
C VAL A 38 -7.99 3.37 9.79
N SER A 39 -8.64 4.10 8.88
CA SER A 39 -8.47 5.54 8.70
C SER A 39 -9.63 6.37 9.27
N ALA A 40 -9.33 7.60 9.69
CA ALA A 40 -10.34 8.63 9.96
C ALA A 40 -10.90 9.09 8.61
N ARG A 41 -12.02 8.48 8.19
CA ARG A 41 -12.62 8.75 6.88
C ARG A 41 -13.42 10.06 6.92
N PRO A 42 -13.28 10.96 5.93
CA PRO A 42 -14.31 11.94 5.67
C PRO A 42 -15.56 11.21 5.17
N SER A 43 -16.72 11.51 5.76
CA SER A 43 -18.01 10.88 5.46
C SER A 43 -18.37 11.08 3.99
N SER A 44 -18.09 10.11 3.11
CA SER A 44 -18.57 10.16 1.73
C SER A 44 -20.00 9.64 1.67
N SER A 45 -20.95 10.53 1.37
CA SER A 45 -22.37 10.18 1.23
C SER A 45 -22.59 9.06 0.21
N ALA A 46 -21.77 8.99 -0.84
CA ALA A 46 -21.80 7.93 -1.84
C ALA A 46 -21.47 6.54 -1.27
N PHE A 47 -20.53 6.43 -0.31
CA PHE A 47 -20.19 5.16 0.33
C PHE A 47 -21.34 4.67 1.23
N PHE A 48 -21.87 5.56 2.08
CA PHE A 48 -22.95 5.22 3.01
C PHE A 48 -24.22 4.81 2.25
N ASN A 49 -24.58 5.55 1.19
CA ASN A 49 -25.71 5.21 0.33
C ASN A 49 -25.51 3.88 -0.39
N PHE A 50 -24.30 3.59 -0.89
CA PHE A 50 -24.01 2.31 -1.55
C PHE A 50 -24.05 1.13 -0.56
N GLN A 51 -23.56 1.32 0.66
CA GLN A 51 -23.62 0.30 1.72
C GLN A 51 -25.06 -0.04 2.12
N MET A 52 -25.92 0.99 2.27
CA MET A 52 -27.33 0.82 2.67
C MET A 52 -28.22 0.27 1.55
N ALA A 53 -27.89 0.53 0.28
CA ALA A 53 -28.69 0.09 -0.86
C ALA A 53 -28.51 -1.40 -1.23
N THR A 54 -27.64 -2.14 -0.55
CA THR A 54 -27.19 -3.47 -1.00
C THR A 54 -27.64 -4.59 -0.05
N ASN A 55 -28.72 -5.30 -0.42
CA ASN A 55 -29.16 -6.53 0.26
C ASN A 55 -28.31 -7.72 -0.20
N GLY A 56 -27.11 -7.88 0.40
CA GLY A 56 -26.15 -8.94 0.06
C GLY A 56 -25.15 -8.52 -1.02
N TRP A 57 -23.86 -8.75 -0.79
CA TRP A 57 -22.80 -8.26 -1.66
C TRP A 57 -22.52 -9.24 -2.80
N GLY A 58 -23.09 -9.03 -3.98
CA GLY A 58 -22.63 -9.70 -5.19
C GLY A 58 -21.13 -9.46 -5.43
N SER A 59 -20.46 -10.34 -6.18
CA SER A 59 -18.99 -10.32 -6.28
C SER A 59 -18.38 -8.97 -6.67
N SER A 60 -18.99 -8.23 -7.61
CA SER A 60 -18.51 -6.91 -8.01
C SER A 60 -18.79 -5.85 -6.95
N GLN A 61 -19.91 -5.92 -6.23
CA GLN A 61 -20.27 -4.96 -5.17
C GLN A 61 -19.38 -5.16 -3.94
N ALA A 62 -19.07 -6.41 -3.58
CA ALA A 62 -18.15 -6.75 -2.51
C ALA A 62 -16.77 -6.13 -2.76
N VAL A 63 -16.25 -6.27 -3.98
CA VAL A 63 -14.99 -5.67 -4.40
C VAL A 63 -15.02 -4.14 -4.24
N LYS A 64 -16.10 -3.45 -4.63
CA LYS A 64 -16.24 -1.99 -4.48
C LYS A 64 -16.21 -1.57 -3.01
N LEU A 65 -17.01 -2.24 -2.17
CA LEU A 65 -17.10 -1.93 -0.75
C LEU A 65 -15.79 -2.20 -0.02
N MET A 66 -15.15 -3.33 -0.31
CA MET A 66 -13.88 -3.70 0.30
C MET A 66 -12.71 -2.88 -0.24
N THR A 67 -12.81 -2.26 -1.41
CA THR A 67 -11.83 -1.24 -1.85
C THR A 67 -11.70 -0.12 -0.82
N SER A 68 -12.76 0.14 -0.05
CA SER A 68 -12.67 1.11 1.04
C SER A 68 -11.79 0.67 2.20
N MET A 69 -11.52 -0.61 2.37
CA MET A 69 -10.69 -1.17 3.45
C MET A 69 -9.24 -1.42 2.98
N CYS A 70 -8.86 -0.81 1.86
CA CYS A 70 -7.54 -1.02 1.24
C CYS A 70 -6.40 -0.56 2.15
N SER A 71 -6.59 0.41 3.06
CA SER A 71 -5.57 0.81 4.04
C SER A 71 -5.02 -0.36 4.87
N VAL A 72 -5.80 -1.42 5.09
CA VAL A 72 -5.35 -2.63 5.82
C VAL A 72 -4.15 -3.27 5.14
N LEU A 73 -4.06 -3.19 3.80
CA LEU A 73 -2.93 -3.71 3.04
C LEU A 73 -1.61 -3.02 3.39
N VAL A 74 -1.63 -1.73 3.74
CA VAL A 74 -0.42 -1.01 4.19
C VAL A 74 0.17 -1.69 5.42
N TYR A 75 -0.69 -2.06 6.39
CA TYR A 75 -0.24 -2.70 7.63
C TYR A 75 0.15 -4.17 7.43
N LEU A 76 -0.55 -4.91 6.57
CA LEU A 76 -0.18 -6.30 6.25
C LEU A 76 1.09 -6.40 5.41
N THR A 77 1.45 -5.33 4.68
CA THR A 77 2.67 -5.25 3.88
C THR A 77 3.90 -4.82 4.71
N LEU A 78 3.70 -4.23 5.89
CA LEU A 78 4.79 -3.80 6.78
C LEU A 78 5.76 -4.95 7.16
N PRO A 79 5.29 -6.13 7.63
CA PRO A 79 6.20 -7.25 7.91
C PRO A 79 6.98 -7.71 6.67
N LEU A 80 6.38 -7.63 5.48
CA LEU A 80 7.05 -7.98 4.22
C LEU A 80 8.17 -7.00 3.87
N LEU A 81 7.98 -5.69 4.15
CA LEU A 81 9.05 -4.69 4.05
C LEU A 81 10.21 -5.04 4.99
N VAL A 82 9.90 -5.37 6.25
CA VAL A 82 10.90 -5.74 7.27
C VAL A 82 11.71 -6.97 6.84
N MET A 83 11.06 -7.98 6.26
CA MET A 83 11.75 -9.20 5.81
C MET A 83 12.64 -8.98 4.58
N THR A 84 12.19 -8.17 3.64
CA THR A 84 12.88 -7.98 2.34
C THR A 84 14.02 -6.96 2.43
N THR A 85 13.78 -5.84 3.11
CA THR A 85 14.73 -4.74 3.24
C THR A 85 15.34 -4.67 4.64
N GLY A 86 14.56 -4.90 5.69
CA GLY A 86 15.02 -4.80 7.08
C GLY A 86 16.09 -5.81 7.49
N PHE A 87 16.03 -7.05 6.98
CA PHE A 87 16.98 -8.10 7.35
C PHE A 87 18.43 -7.69 7.07
N GLU A 88 18.72 -7.14 5.89
CA GLU A 88 20.10 -6.80 5.49
C GLU A 88 20.68 -5.61 6.26
N PHE A 89 19.81 -4.71 6.71
CA PHE A 89 20.20 -3.58 7.55
C PHE A 89 20.42 -4.02 9.00
N SER A 90 19.58 -4.93 9.50
CA SER A 90 19.72 -5.50 10.85
C SER A 90 20.96 -6.37 11.00
N THR A 91 21.38 -7.07 9.94
CA THR A 91 22.57 -7.95 9.99
C THR A 91 23.85 -7.26 9.52
N GLY A 92 23.80 -5.99 9.09
CA GLY A 92 24.94 -5.26 8.54
C GLY A 92 25.49 -5.85 7.22
N SER A 93 24.82 -6.84 6.64
CA SER A 93 25.31 -7.57 5.46
C SER A 93 25.37 -6.72 4.20
N TYR A 94 24.72 -5.55 4.19
CA TYR A 94 24.83 -4.58 3.11
C TYR A 94 26.29 -4.18 2.81
N LYS A 95 27.18 -4.16 3.82
CA LYS A 95 28.61 -3.84 3.65
C LYS A 95 29.35 -4.90 2.83
N ASN A 96 29.04 -6.18 3.07
CA ASN A 96 29.66 -7.29 2.35
C ASN A 96 29.23 -7.34 0.88
N LEU A 97 27.97 -6.98 0.60
CA LEU A 97 27.43 -6.86 -0.76
C LEU A 97 28.01 -5.68 -1.55
N LEU A 98 28.40 -4.60 -0.87
CA LEU A 98 29.08 -3.46 -1.49
C LEU A 98 30.55 -3.76 -1.78
N SER A 99 31.21 -4.53 -0.90
CA SER A 99 32.60 -4.95 -1.08
C SER A 99 32.78 -5.98 -2.21
N SER A 100 31.74 -6.75 -2.53
CA SER A 100 31.76 -7.75 -3.62
C SER A 100 31.65 -7.16 -5.03
N GLY A 101 31.92 -5.86 -5.22
CA GLY A 101 31.99 -5.21 -6.54
C GLY A 101 30.65 -4.76 -7.14
N MET A 102 29.55 -4.78 -6.38
CA MET A 102 28.24 -4.32 -6.88
C MET A 102 28.08 -2.80 -6.70
N SER A 103 27.74 -2.11 -7.80
CA SER A 103 27.46 -0.66 -7.75
C SER A 103 26.31 -0.34 -6.79
N ARG A 104 26.50 0.69 -5.95
CA ARG A 104 25.50 1.22 -4.99
C ARG A 104 24.13 1.49 -5.64
N VAL A 105 24.13 1.96 -6.89
CA VAL A 105 22.90 2.28 -7.63
C VAL A 105 22.18 1.02 -8.08
N ASN A 106 22.91 0.02 -8.60
CA ASN A 106 22.32 -1.24 -9.05
C ASN A 106 21.74 -2.05 -7.88
N TYR A 107 22.39 -1.99 -6.71
CA TYR A 107 21.84 -2.55 -5.47
C TYR A 107 20.49 -1.90 -5.13
N PHE A 108 20.42 -0.57 -5.11
CA PHE A 108 19.20 0.16 -4.76
C PHE A 108 18.05 -0.12 -5.74
N ILE A 109 18.29 -0.04 -7.05
CA ILE A 109 17.27 -0.30 -8.08
C ILE A 109 16.75 -1.73 -7.98
N SER A 110 17.64 -2.72 -7.83
CA SER A 110 17.26 -4.11 -7.64
C SER A 110 16.38 -4.29 -6.40
N LYS A 111 16.72 -3.63 -5.28
CA LYS A 111 15.97 -3.74 -4.03
C LYS A 111 14.59 -3.09 -4.14
N TYR A 112 14.52 -1.91 -4.75
CA TYR A 112 13.27 -1.19 -4.95
C TYR A 112 12.33 -1.95 -5.91
N ALA A 113 12.87 -2.58 -6.96
CA ALA A 113 12.10 -3.43 -7.86
C ALA A 113 11.50 -4.65 -7.15
N VAL A 114 12.30 -5.36 -6.34
CA VAL A 114 11.79 -6.47 -5.51
C VAL A 114 10.70 -5.98 -4.57
N PHE A 115 10.89 -4.81 -3.95
CA PHE A 115 9.90 -4.21 -3.07
C PHE A 115 8.57 -3.92 -3.79
N ILE A 116 8.58 -3.34 -4.98
CA ILE A 116 7.35 -3.10 -5.77
C ILE A 116 6.58 -4.40 -6.00
N VAL A 117 7.27 -5.50 -6.35
CA VAL A 117 6.60 -6.79 -6.57
C VAL A 117 6.04 -7.36 -5.25
N VAL A 118 6.77 -7.19 -4.15
CA VAL A 118 6.30 -7.60 -2.81
C VAL A 118 5.03 -6.85 -2.42
N VAL A 119 4.91 -5.56 -2.73
CA VAL A 119 3.67 -4.79 -2.49
C VAL A 119 2.55 -5.22 -3.45
N LEU A 120 2.88 -5.56 -4.70
CA LEU A 120 1.89 -5.95 -5.71
C LEU A 120 1.16 -7.27 -5.37
N LEU A 121 1.87 -8.23 -4.76
CA LEU A 121 1.33 -9.56 -4.44
C LEU A 121 0.08 -9.52 -3.53
N PRO A 122 0.10 -8.85 -2.35
CA PRO A 122 -1.08 -8.69 -1.51
C PRO A 122 -2.26 -8.02 -2.21
N TYR A 123 -2.00 -7.07 -3.12
CA TYR A 123 -3.07 -6.42 -3.89
C TYR A 123 -3.79 -7.39 -4.83
N ILE A 124 -3.03 -8.20 -5.57
CA ILE A 124 -3.59 -9.22 -6.47
C ILE A 124 -4.42 -10.23 -5.66
N LEU A 125 -3.86 -10.70 -4.53
CA LEU A 125 -4.55 -11.66 -3.66
C LEU A 125 -5.79 -11.06 -3.01
N TYR A 126 -5.72 -9.81 -2.54
CA TYR A 126 -6.85 -9.11 -1.96
C TYR A 126 -8.03 -9.02 -2.91
N TYR A 127 -7.83 -8.41 -4.08
CA TYR A 127 -8.92 -8.20 -5.04
C TYR A 127 -9.41 -9.51 -5.67
N GLY A 128 -8.50 -10.45 -5.96
CA GLY A 128 -8.85 -11.76 -6.49
C GLY A 128 -9.71 -12.55 -5.52
N LEU A 129 -9.27 -12.69 -4.26
CA LEU A 129 -9.99 -13.46 -3.25
C LEU A 129 -11.35 -12.87 -2.93
N ILE A 130 -11.48 -11.54 -2.82
CA ILE A 130 -12.78 -10.90 -2.57
C ILE A 130 -13.78 -11.29 -3.66
N PHE A 131 -13.36 -11.22 -4.92
CA PHE A 131 -14.23 -11.56 -6.05
C PHE A 131 -14.68 -13.02 -5.99
N PHE A 132 -13.77 -13.96 -5.73
CA PHE A 132 -14.11 -15.38 -5.63
C PHE A 132 -14.97 -15.69 -4.41
N VAL A 133 -14.60 -15.24 -3.21
CA VAL A 133 -15.31 -15.52 -1.96
C VAL A 133 -16.74 -14.96 -2.01
N ALA A 134 -16.90 -13.71 -2.48
CA ALA A 134 -18.24 -13.12 -2.62
C ALA A 134 -19.04 -13.77 -3.75
N GLY A 135 -18.38 -14.21 -4.83
CA GLY A 135 -18.99 -14.97 -5.92
C GLY A 135 -19.56 -16.32 -5.46
N PHE A 136 -18.82 -17.06 -4.64
CA PHE A 136 -19.26 -18.33 -4.07
C PHE A 136 -20.35 -18.18 -3.01
N LYS A 137 -20.28 -17.13 -2.17
CA LYS A 137 -21.26 -16.93 -1.08
C LYS A 137 -22.60 -16.40 -1.57
N TYR A 138 -22.58 -15.43 -2.48
CA TYR A 138 -23.78 -14.75 -2.93
C TYR A 138 -24.08 -15.10 -4.38
N HIS A 139 -23.39 -14.44 -5.31
CA HIS A 139 -23.47 -14.71 -6.75
C HIS A 139 -22.35 -13.97 -7.48
N PHE A 140 -21.91 -14.54 -8.60
CA PHE A 140 -21.04 -13.84 -9.53
C PHE A 140 -21.83 -12.73 -10.24
N SER A 141 -21.41 -11.49 -10.04
CA SER A 141 -21.96 -10.34 -10.74
C SER A 141 -21.30 -10.17 -12.11
N PRO A 142 -22.04 -9.69 -13.13
CA PRO A 142 -21.49 -9.47 -14.46
C PRO A 142 -20.35 -8.43 -14.43
N LEU A 143 -19.22 -8.79 -15.03
CA LEU A 143 -18.06 -7.93 -15.18
C LEU A 143 -18.27 -7.00 -16.39
N THR A 144 -18.91 -5.85 -16.18
CA THR A 144 -19.03 -4.83 -17.23
C THR A 144 -17.65 -4.24 -17.56
N GLY A 145 -17.38 -3.93 -18.83
CA GLY A 145 -16.11 -3.29 -19.23
C GLY A 145 -15.81 -1.99 -18.47
N THR A 146 -16.84 -1.20 -18.15
CA THR A 146 -16.73 0.01 -17.33
C THR A 146 -16.31 -0.28 -15.88
N PHE A 147 -16.73 -1.41 -15.32
CA PHE A 147 -16.31 -1.84 -13.99
C PHE A 147 -14.84 -2.24 -13.99
N ILE A 148 -14.40 -3.07 -14.94
CA ILE A 148 -13.00 -3.51 -15.04
C ILE A 148 -12.07 -2.31 -15.19
N LEU A 149 -12.41 -1.35 -16.05
CA LEU A 149 -11.59 -0.17 -16.29
C LEU A 149 -11.49 0.72 -15.03
N LYS A 150 -12.63 1.02 -14.37
CA LYS A 150 -12.63 1.81 -13.12
C LYS A 150 -11.91 1.08 -11.98
N MET A 151 -12.09 -0.22 -11.86
CA MET A 151 -11.37 -1.04 -10.87
C MET A 151 -9.87 -1.01 -11.13
N GLY A 152 -9.43 -1.25 -12.36
CA GLY A 152 -8.01 -1.22 -12.73
C GLY A 152 -7.37 0.12 -12.40
N GLN A 153 -8.03 1.23 -12.73
CA GLN A 153 -7.57 2.58 -12.37
C GLN A 153 -7.47 2.77 -10.85
N THR A 154 -8.47 2.30 -10.11
CA THR A 154 -8.49 2.41 -8.64
C THR A 154 -7.37 1.60 -8.00
N VAL A 155 -7.16 0.37 -8.44
CA VAL A 155 -6.10 -0.52 -7.94
C VAL A 155 -4.72 0.07 -8.21
N LEU A 156 -4.47 0.56 -9.43
CA LEU A 156 -3.20 1.20 -9.78
C LEU A 156 -2.97 2.47 -8.96
N PHE A 157 -4.00 3.28 -8.76
CA PHE A 157 -3.93 4.48 -7.95
C PHE A 157 -3.62 4.15 -6.48
N GLN A 158 -4.29 3.16 -5.91
CA GLN A 158 -4.02 2.72 -4.55
C GLN A 158 -2.63 2.11 -4.38
N LEU A 159 -2.17 1.32 -5.36
CA LEU A 159 -0.81 0.80 -5.37
C LEU A 159 0.21 1.95 -5.34
N LEU A 160 -0.01 2.99 -6.14
CA LEU A 160 0.85 4.16 -6.21
C LEU A 160 0.87 4.95 -4.89
N LEU A 161 -0.29 5.15 -4.25
CA LEU A 161 -0.36 5.78 -2.92
C LEU A 161 0.40 4.96 -1.87
N THR A 162 0.22 3.64 -1.84
CA THR A 162 0.92 2.73 -0.92
C THR A 162 2.44 2.76 -1.15
N LEU A 163 2.90 2.80 -2.41
CA LEU A 163 4.31 2.99 -2.73
C LEU A 163 4.83 4.34 -2.23
N GLY A 164 4.02 5.40 -2.29
CA GLY A 164 4.34 6.71 -1.70
C GLY A 164 4.55 6.64 -0.20
N ILE A 165 3.66 5.96 0.53
CA ILE A 165 3.77 5.72 1.98
C ILE A 165 5.09 5.02 2.31
N PHE A 166 5.38 3.92 1.62
CA PHE A 166 6.58 3.15 1.88
C PHE A 166 7.87 3.84 1.42
N SER A 167 7.80 4.74 0.44
CA SER A 167 8.97 5.53 0.02
C SER A 167 9.48 6.42 1.16
N VAL A 168 8.57 7.03 1.93
CA VAL A 168 8.92 7.82 3.14
C VAL A 168 9.52 6.92 4.22
N ALA A 169 8.98 5.71 4.39
CA ALA A 169 9.51 4.74 5.34
C ALA A 169 10.95 4.30 4.99
N ILE A 170 11.20 4.01 3.71
CA ILE A 170 12.53 3.63 3.19
C ILE A 170 13.51 4.79 3.36
N LEU A 171 13.13 6.02 3.02
CA LEU A 171 13.99 7.19 3.24
C LEU A 171 14.41 7.31 4.70
N THR A 172 13.45 7.19 5.62
CA THR A 172 13.71 7.27 7.05
C THR A 172 14.62 6.13 7.52
N MET A 173 14.39 4.92 7.01
CA MET A 173 15.23 3.75 7.28
C MET A 173 16.69 3.99 6.90
N PHE A 174 16.96 4.60 5.74
CA PHE A 174 18.33 4.89 5.30
C PHE A 174 18.96 6.09 6.01
N LEU A 175 18.15 7.04 6.48
CA LEU A 175 18.62 8.15 7.32
C LEU A 175 19.11 7.64 8.68
N THR A 176 18.30 6.81 9.36
CA THR A 176 18.55 6.35 10.73
C THR A 176 19.27 5.01 10.82
N PHE A 177 19.38 4.27 9.70
CA PHE A 177 19.81 2.86 9.65
C PHE A 177 19.05 1.92 10.59
N SER A 178 17.81 2.28 10.93
CA SER A 178 16.99 1.49 11.85
C SER A 178 15.65 1.12 11.22
N ILE A 179 15.41 -0.18 11.14
CA ILE A 179 14.14 -0.73 10.66
C ILE A 179 12.98 -0.36 11.58
N THR A 180 13.23 -0.26 12.89
CA THR A 180 12.23 0.13 13.89
C THR A 180 11.70 1.54 13.61
N THR A 181 12.59 2.49 13.29
CA THR A 181 12.17 3.85 12.89
C THR A 181 11.37 3.87 11.60
N ALA A 182 11.66 3.01 10.63
CA ALA A 182 10.88 2.92 9.39
C ALA A 182 9.45 2.45 9.66
N VAL A 183 9.28 1.44 10.52
CA VAL A 183 7.97 0.93 10.92
C VAL A 183 7.18 1.98 11.69
N ILE A 184 7.79 2.62 12.69
CA ILE A 184 7.17 3.70 13.48
C ILE A 184 6.74 4.84 12.55
N THR A 185 7.62 5.26 11.63
CA THR A 185 7.33 6.36 10.70
C THR A 185 6.16 6.03 9.80
N THR A 186 6.07 4.79 9.30
CA THR A 186 4.94 4.37 8.44
C THR A 186 3.60 4.50 9.14
N ILE A 187 3.55 4.34 10.46
CA ILE A 187 2.31 4.46 11.25
C ILE A 187 2.09 5.92 11.64
N VAL A 188 3.08 6.54 12.31
CA VAL A 188 2.97 7.88 12.90
C VAL A 188 2.74 8.96 11.83
N TRP A 189 3.40 8.86 10.67
CA TRP A 189 3.22 9.81 9.58
C TRP A 189 1.76 9.88 9.13
N GLN A 190 1.08 8.74 8.98
CA GLN A 190 -0.30 8.71 8.51
C GLN A 190 -1.25 9.33 9.53
N PHE A 191 -1.09 8.97 10.81
CA PHE A 191 -1.89 9.56 11.88
C PHE A 191 -1.65 11.06 12.02
N ALA A 192 -0.40 11.50 11.89
CA ALA A 192 -0.06 12.92 11.94
C ALA A 192 -0.72 13.68 10.79
N VAL A 193 -0.60 13.22 9.55
CA VAL A 193 -1.21 13.88 8.38
C VAL A 193 -2.73 13.87 8.48
N ALA A 194 -3.35 12.77 8.89
CA ALA A 194 -4.80 12.68 9.10
C ALA A 194 -5.28 13.67 10.17
N THR A 195 -4.56 13.78 11.29
CA THR A 195 -4.89 14.71 12.38
C THR A 195 -4.71 16.17 11.95
N LEU A 196 -3.60 16.48 11.26
CA LEU A 196 -3.35 17.81 10.72
C LEU A 196 -4.41 18.22 9.71
N ARG A 197 -4.89 17.30 8.86
CA ARG A 197 -5.99 17.54 7.94
C ARG A 197 -7.29 17.91 8.65
N MET A 198 -7.59 17.25 9.79
CA MET A 198 -8.78 17.54 10.58
C MET A 198 -8.69 18.89 11.31
N ILE A 199 -7.50 19.29 11.76
CA ILE A 199 -7.28 20.58 12.43
C ILE A 199 -7.27 21.74 11.41
N PHE A 200 -6.55 21.56 10.29
CA PHE A 200 -6.37 22.58 9.26
C PHE A 200 -7.31 22.36 8.06
N VAL A 201 -8.62 22.41 8.32
CA VAL A 201 -9.66 22.17 7.29
C VAL A 201 -9.53 23.09 6.07
N HIS A 202 -8.99 24.31 6.26
CA HIS A 202 -8.82 25.29 5.17
C HIS A 202 -7.54 25.07 4.33
N ALA A 203 -6.61 24.22 4.78
CA ALA A 203 -5.38 23.93 4.05
C ALA A 203 -5.65 22.91 2.92
N THR A 204 -6.08 23.39 1.77
CA THR A 204 -6.47 22.56 0.61
C THR A 204 -5.33 21.73 0.01
N TRP A 205 -4.07 22.06 0.29
CA TRP A 205 -2.90 21.29 -0.15
C TRP A 205 -2.65 20.05 0.70
N LEU A 206 -3.03 20.09 1.97
CA LEU A 206 -2.74 19.03 2.95
C LEU A 206 -3.54 17.74 2.63
N LYS A 207 -4.69 17.89 1.97
CA LYS A 207 -5.51 16.76 1.47
C LYS A 207 -4.74 15.83 0.53
N PHE A 208 -3.72 16.33 -0.18
CA PHE A 208 -2.96 15.56 -1.16
C PHE A 208 -1.83 14.71 -0.55
N PHE A 209 -1.49 14.95 0.71
CA PHE A 209 -0.51 14.17 1.47
C PHE A 209 -1.17 13.09 2.33
N ASP A 210 -2.48 13.16 2.54
CA ASP A 210 -3.27 12.13 3.23
C ASP A 210 -3.49 10.93 2.31
N PHE A 211 -2.42 10.14 2.13
CA PHE A 211 -2.43 8.96 1.27
C PHE A 211 -3.36 7.88 1.83
N GLN A 212 -3.34 7.65 3.15
CA GLN A 212 -4.16 6.61 3.77
C GLN A 212 -5.68 6.91 3.69
N GLY A 213 -6.13 8.12 3.98
CA GLY A 213 -7.54 8.47 3.82
C GLY A 213 -7.99 8.45 2.35
N THR A 214 -7.08 8.76 1.44
CA THR A 214 -7.33 8.69 -0.01
C THR A 214 -7.40 7.23 -0.51
N LEU A 215 -6.60 6.31 0.04
CA LEU A 215 -6.68 4.87 -0.27
C LEU A 215 -8.09 4.33 -0.06
N ASP A 216 -8.69 4.64 1.08
CA ASP A 216 -10.00 4.11 1.50
C ASP A 216 -11.18 4.77 0.76
N THR A 217 -10.97 5.93 0.15
CA THR A 217 -12.02 6.66 -0.58
C THR A 217 -11.87 6.59 -2.09
N ALA A 218 -10.74 6.07 -2.60
CA ALA A 218 -10.35 6.09 -4.01
C ALA A 218 -11.45 5.61 -4.99
N TYR A 219 -12.23 4.59 -4.60
CA TYR A 219 -13.29 4.07 -5.47
C TYR A 219 -14.55 4.96 -5.53
N PHE A 220 -14.91 5.59 -4.40
CA PHE A 220 -16.16 6.35 -4.24
C PHE A 220 -15.95 7.86 -4.38
N ALA A 221 -14.70 8.32 -4.32
CA ALA A 221 -14.36 9.71 -4.50
C ALA A 221 -14.54 10.13 -5.96
N GLN A 222 -15.48 11.05 -6.19
CA GLN A 222 -15.57 11.76 -7.45
C GLN A 222 -14.54 12.90 -7.46
N PHE A 223 -13.30 12.57 -7.79
CA PHE A 223 -12.28 13.59 -7.99
C PHE A 223 -12.51 14.29 -9.33
N SER A 224 -12.41 15.62 -9.33
CA SER A 224 -12.23 16.38 -10.56
C SER A 224 -10.96 15.93 -11.27
N THR A 225 -10.92 15.99 -12.60
CA THR A 225 -9.74 15.60 -13.41
C THR A 225 -8.46 16.28 -12.95
N LEU A 226 -8.57 17.54 -12.52
CA LEU A 226 -7.47 18.33 -11.97
C LEU A 226 -6.98 17.80 -10.61
N ASP A 227 -7.88 17.40 -9.72
CA ASP A 227 -7.53 16.85 -8.41
C ASP A 227 -6.91 15.45 -8.55
N TRP A 228 -7.38 14.63 -9.50
CA TRP A 228 -6.78 13.35 -9.85
C TRP A 228 -5.30 13.52 -10.26
N GLY A 229 -5.03 14.49 -11.14
CA GLY A 229 -3.67 14.83 -11.57
C GLY A 229 -2.78 15.27 -10.41
N ARG A 230 -3.32 16.06 -9.47
CA ARG A 230 -2.57 16.51 -8.28
C ARG A 230 -2.21 15.36 -7.35
N TYR A 231 -3.11 14.42 -7.10
CA TYR A 231 -2.79 13.24 -6.29
C TYR A 231 -1.70 12.36 -6.94
N LEU A 232 -1.78 12.16 -8.26
CA LEU A 232 -0.74 11.43 -8.99
C LEU A 232 0.62 12.14 -8.91
N LEU A 233 0.62 13.47 -9.06
CA LEU A 233 1.84 14.28 -8.96
C LEU A 233 2.41 14.27 -7.54
N THR A 234 1.59 14.38 -6.48
CA THR A 234 2.10 14.37 -5.11
C THR A 234 2.65 13.00 -4.72
N ALA A 235 1.95 11.92 -5.03
CA ALA A 235 2.42 10.58 -4.70
C ALA A 235 3.61 10.17 -5.58
N GLY A 236 3.56 10.41 -6.89
CA GLY A 236 4.69 10.18 -7.79
C GLY A 236 5.91 11.03 -7.44
N GLY A 237 5.70 12.31 -7.13
CA GLY A 237 6.74 13.23 -6.66
C GLY A 237 7.36 12.77 -5.34
N THR A 238 6.54 12.32 -4.38
CA THR A 238 7.03 11.76 -3.10
C THR A 238 7.89 10.52 -3.33
N ILE A 239 7.47 9.62 -4.23
CA ILE A 239 8.25 8.44 -4.60
C ILE A 239 9.61 8.84 -5.17
N VAL A 240 9.62 9.73 -6.17
CA VAL A 240 10.86 10.14 -6.85
C VAL A 240 11.79 10.90 -5.91
N ILE A 241 11.28 11.88 -5.16
CA ILE A 241 12.09 12.70 -4.23
C ILE A 241 12.68 11.82 -3.13
N CYS A 242 11.86 10.99 -2.48
CA CYS A 242 12.37 10.10 -1.42
C CYS A 242 13.36 9.08 -1.99
N GLY A 243 13.11 8.55 -3.19
CA GLY A 243 14.03 7.63 -3.86
C GLY A 243 15.39 8.27 -4.19
N LEU A 244 15.39 9.48 -4.75
CA LEU A 244 16.61 10.23 -5.07
C LEU A 244 17.38 10.64 -3.81
N LEU A 245 16.69 11.11 -2.77
CA LEU A 245 17.30 11.45 -1.49
C LEU A 245 17.94 10.21 -0.84
N THR A 246 17.24 9.07 -0.88
CA THR A 246 17.77 7.81 -0.36
C THR A 246 19.05 7.39 -1.10
N LEU A 247 19.04 7.47 -2.44
CA LEU A 247 20.21 7.20 -3.27
C LEU A 247 21.38 8.14 -2.94
N TYR A 248 21.09 9.44 -2.76
CA TYR A 248 22.09 10.44 -2.41
C TYR A 248 22.74 10.13 -1.05
N ILE A 249 21.94 9.86 -0.03
CA ILE A 249 22.42 9.47 1.31
C ILE A 249 23.28 8.22 1.23
N PHE A 250 22.82 7.20 0.50
CA PHE A 250 23.55 5.94 0.35
C PHE A 250 24.89 6.10 -0.39
N LYS A 251 24.99 7.07 -1.30
CA LYS A 251 26.24 7.38 -2.02
C LYS A 251 27.24 8.13 -1.15
N HIS A 252 26.80 9.06 -0.32
CA HIS A 252 27.68 9.94 0.47
C HIS A 252 28.02 9.44 1.86
N LYS A 253 27.29 8.44 2.39
CA LYS A 253 27.62 7.84 3.69
C LYS A 253 28.75 6.83 3.52
N ASN A 254 29.79 6.95 4.36
CA ASN A 254 30.87 5.98 4.46
C ASN A 254 30.33 4.73 5.18
N LEU A 255 30.11 3.66 4.41
CA LEU A 255 29.63 2.36 4.89
C LEU A 255 30.78 1.37 4.92
#